data_AF-A0A329S9A8-F1
#
_entry.id   AF-A0A329S9A8-F1
#
_cell.length_a   1.000
_cell.length_b   1.000
_cell.length_c   1.000
_cell.angle_alpha   90.00
_cell.angle_beta   90.00
_cell.angle_gamma   90.00
#
_symmetry.space_group_name_H-M   'P 1'
#
loop_
_entity.id
_entity.type
_entity.pdbx_description
1 polymer ?
#
loop_
_entity_poly.entity_id
_entity_poly.type
_entity_poly.pdbx_seq_one_letter_code
_entity_poly.pdbx_strand_id
1 'polypeptide(L)'
;MQHWSLQQRVGLFASTPLLTATRVRASFDEQASGGRTSLVPVRKRRTAVASDNQGANTAAPLMFEPTHEWREILPNQVLPAGLHIRLNLQTGQKEAKLLDY
;
A
#
# COMPACT_ATOMS: atom_id res chain seq x y z
N MET A 1 55.13 -9.63 -10.06
CA MET A 1 54.27 -10.64 -10.71
C MET A 1 53.20 -10.99 -9.69
N GLN A 2 51.93 -10.61 -9.85
CA GLN A 2 51.00 -11.30 -10.74
C GLN A 2 50.01 -10.33 -11.41
N HIS A 3 49.65 -10.67 -12.65
CA HIS A 3 48.82 -9.90 -13.57
C HIS A 3 47.33 -10.12 -13.26
N TRP A 4 46.52 -9.07 -13.29
CA TRP A 4 45.07 -9.17 -13.22
C TRP A 4 44.55 -9.72 -14.57
N SER A 5 43.94 -10.90 -14.54
CA SER A 5 43.41 -11.58 -15.72
C SER A 5 42.15 -10.89 -16.23
N LEU A 6 42.22 -10.43 -17.48
CA LEU A 6 41.13 -9.84 -18.24
C LEU A 6 40.51 -10.94 -19.11
N GLN A 7 39.44 -11.61 -18.66
CA GLN A 7 38.58 -12.42 -19.53
C GLN A 7 37.18 -12.58 -18.92
N GLN A 8 36.19 -11.85 -19.42
CA GLN A 8 34.83 -12.36 -19.48
C GLN A 8 34.26 -12.09 -20.88
N ARG A 9 34.19 -13.17 -21.66
CA ARG A 9 33.79 -13.21 -23.05
C ARG A 9 32.44 -13.94 -23.12
N VAL A 10 31.40 -13.19 -23.50
CA VAL A 10 30.22 -13.59 -24.29
C VAL A 10 29.33 -14.74 -23.76
N GLY A 11 28.08 -14.40 -23.45
CA GLY A 11 26.94 -15.32 -23.42
C GLY A 11 25.64 -14.56 -23.72
N LEU A 12 25.01 -14.90 -24.84
CA LEU A 12 23.81 -14.26 -25.38
C LEU A 12 22.62 -14.31 -24.41
N PHE A 13 22.10 -13.15 -24.01
CA PHE A 13 20.85 -13.06 -23.26
C PHE A 13 19.64 -13.10 -24.21
N ALA A 14 18.97 -14.25 -24.15
CA ALA A 14 17.54 -14.54 -24.28
C ALA A 14 16.65 -13.62 -25.15
N SER A 15 16.04 -14.27 -26.14
CA SER A 15 14.89 -13.87 -26.95
C SER A 15 13.75 -13.20 -26.15
N THR A 16 13.37 -11.98 -26.53
CA THR A 16 12.20 -11.26 -26.01
C THR A 16 10.95 -11.59 -26.83
N PRO A 17 9.89 -12.19 -26.27
CA PRO A 17 8.59 -12.25 -26.95
C PRO A 17 7.87 -10.90 -26.85
N LEU A 18 7.48 -10.36 -28.01
CA LEU A 18 6.70 -9.14 -28.17
C LEU A 18 5.26 -9.38 -27.67
N LEU A 19 4.84 -8.71 -26.59
CA LEU A 19 3.47 -8.81 -26.08
C LEU A 19 2.56 -7.80 -26.82
N THR A 20 1.64 -8.32 -27.64
CA THR A 20 0.57 -7.54 -28.28
C THR A 20 -0.55 -7.26 -27.28
N ALA A 21 -0.72 -6.01 -26.87
CA ALA A 21 -1.83 -5.58 -26.01
C ALA A 21 -3.07 -5.27 -26.85
N THR A 22 -4.02 -6.21 -26.92
CA THR A 22 -5.35 -5.96 -27.51
C THR A 22 -6.21 -5.18 -26.53
N ARG A 23 -6.44 -3.90 -26.83
CA ARG A 23 -7.32 -3.03 -26.03
C ARG A 23 -8.79 -3.38 -26.29
N VAL A 24 -9.42 -4.03 -25.32
CA VAL A 24 -10.88 -4.25 -25.30
C VAL A 24 -11.57 -2.91 -25.01
N ARG A 25 -12.39 -2.44 -25.94
CA ARG A 25 -13.23 -1.25 -25.79
C ARG A 25 -14.56 -1.71 -25.15
N ALA A 26 -14.77 -1.41 -23.87
CA ALA A 26 -16.07 -1.60 -23.24
C ALA A 26 -17.01 -0.48 -23.69
N SER A 27 -18.16 -0.85 -24.26
CA SER A 27 -19.27 0.06 -24.53
C SER A 27 -20.01 0.33 -23.22
N PHE A 28 -19.99 1.57 -22.75
CA PHE A 28 -20.78 2.01 -21.61
C PHE A 28 -22.10 2.58 -22.14
N ASP A 29 -23.19 1.87 -21.89
CA ASP A 29 -24.56 2.27 -22.25
C ASP A 29 -25.10 3.17 -21.13
N GLU A 30 -25.12 4.48 -21.38
CA GLU A 30 -25.70 5.48 -20.49
C GLU A 30 -27.23 5.46 -20.64
N GLN A 31 -27.88 4.55 -19.92
CA GLN A 31 -29.33 4.53 -19.77
C GLN A 31 -29.75 5.62 -18.78
N ALA A 32 -30.04 6.80 -19.32
CA ALA A 32 -30.85 7.79 -18.65
C ALA A 32 -32.24 7.20 -18.35
N SER A 33 -32.65 7.18 -17.08
CA SER A 33 -34.07 7.03 -16.75
C SER A 33 -34.39 7.71 -15.43
N GLY A 34 -35.05 8.86 -15.54
CA GLY A 34 -35.57 9.64 -14.42
C GLY A 34 -36.55 8.82 -13.59
N GLY A 35 -36.16 8.50 -12.36
CA GLY A 35 -36.98 7.83 -11.36
C GLY A 35 -37.30 8.78 -10.21
N ARG A 36 -38.56 9.19 -10.12
CA ARG A 36 -39.15 10.06 -9.10
C ARG A 36 -38.91 9.49 -7.70
N THR A 37 -38.15 10.18 -6.85
CA THR A 37 -37.97 9.77 -5.45
C THR A 37 -39.10 10.35 -4.60
N SER A 38 -40.14 9.53 -4.37
CA SER A 38 -41.15 9.79 -3.34
C SER A 38 -40.54 9.58 -1.96
N LEU A 39 -40.40 10.66 -1.19
CA LEU A 39 -39.91 10.60 0.19
C LEU A 39 -41.02 10.12 1.12
N VAL A 40 -40.94 8.86 1.55
CA VAL A 40 -41.79 8.31 2.63
C VAL A 40 -41.01 8.40 3.94
N PRO A 41 -41.47 9.14 4.96
CA PRO A 41 -40.79 9.17 6.25
C PRO A 41 -41.08 7.89 7.02
N VAL A 42 -40.05 7.04 7.18
CA VAL A 42 -40.12 5.83 7.99
C VAL A 42 -40.16 6.22 9.48
N ARG A 43 -41.22 5.82 10.18
CA ARG A 43 -41.33 5.98 11.64
C ARG A 43 -40.18 5.22 12.32
N LYS A 44 -39.28 5.98 12.97
CA LYS A 44 -38.14 5.47 13.72
C LYS A 44 -38.63 4.78 14.99
N ARG A 45 -38.85 3.46 14.92
CA ARG A 45 -38.96 2.61 16.13
C ARG A 45 -37.59 2.58 16.79
N ARG A 46 -37.55 2.96 18.07
CA ARG A 46 -36.35 3.00 18.90
C ARG A 46 -36.02 1.56 19.33
N THR A 47 -35.16 0.90 18.57
CA THR A 47 -34.58 -0.39 18.96
C THR A 47 -33.43 -0.12 19.91
N ALA A 48 -33.52 -0.64 21.14
CA ALA A 48 -32.40 -0.68 22.08
C ALA A 48 -31.28 -1.52 21.45
N VAL A 49 -30.16 -0.89 21.15
CA VAL A 49 -28.93 -1.59 20.74
C VAL A 49 -28.15 -1.87 22.01
N ALA A 50 -28.03 -3.18 22.29
CA ALA A 50 -27.13 -3.73 23.28
C ALA A 50 -25.74 -3.11 23.12
N SER A 51 -25.18 -2.65 24.23
CA SER A 51 -23.82 -2.13 24.32
C SER A 51 -22.85 -3.30 24.19
N ASP A 52 -22.62 -3.72 22.96
CA ASP A 52 -21.50 -4.59 22.63
C ASP A 52 -20.24 -3.73 22.81
N ASN A 53 -19.51 -4.01 23.89
CA ASN A 53 -18.31 -3.27 24.27
C ASN A 53 -17.22 -3.61 23.25
N GLN A 54 -17.25 -2.82 22.18
CA GLN A 54 -16.31 -2.80 21.08
C GLN A 54 -14.88 -2.84 21.62
N GLY A 55 -14.16 -3.86 21.16
CA GLY A 55 -12.85 -4.25 21.64
C GLY A 55 -11.90 -3.06 21.82
N ALA A 56 -11.09 -3.20 22.86
CA ALA A 56 -9.86 -2.45 23.06
C ALA A 56 -8.97 -2.61 21.82
N ASN A 57 -9.25 -1.84 20.78
CA ASN A 57 -8.38 -1.65 19.65
C ASN A 57 -7.31 -0.69 20.17
N THR A 58 -6.31 -1.28 20.82
CA THR A 58 -5.07 -0.64 21.26
C THR A 58 -4.61 0.30 20.16
N ALA A 59 -4.82 1.59 20.40
CA ALA A 59 -4.58 2.66 19.44
C ALA A 59 -3.09 2.72 19.13
N ALA A 60 -2.65 1.99 18.10
CA ALA A 60 -1.32 2.15 17.57
C ALA A 60 -1.12 3.64 17.25
N PRO A 61 0.01 4.24 17.66
CA PRO A 61 0.23 5.66 17.50
C PRO A 61 0.19 6.03 16.02
N LEU A 62 -0.63 7.04 15.69
CA LEU A 62 -0.76 7.57 14.33
C LEU A 62 0.57 8.11 13.78
N MET A 63 1.50 8.46 14.66
CA MET A 63 2.82 9.00 14.33
C MET A 63 3.90 7.97 14.55
N PHE A 64 4.86 7.91 13.63
CA PHE A 64 6.03 7.04 13.74
C PHE A 64 7.02 7.66 14.73
N GLU A 65 7.47 6.88 15.71
CA GLU A 65 8.52 7.26 16.65
C GLU A 65 9.89 6.79 16.11
N PRO A 66 10.70 7.71 15.56
CA PRO A 66 11.95 7.34 14.94
C PRO A 66 13.03 7.05 15.98
N THR A 67 13.79 5.99 15.76
CA THR A 67 14.94 5.62 16.59
C THR A 67 16.20 5.50 15.74
N HIS A 68 17.37 5.41 16.38
CA HIS A 68 18.66 5.16 15.70
C HIS A 68 18.81 3.71 15.23
N GLU A 69 17.78 2.89 15.32
CA GLU A 69 17.75 1.52 14.82
C GLU A 69 16.61 1.37 13.81
N TRP A 70 16.67 0.34 12.99
CA TRP A 70 15.62 0.09 12.02
C TRP A 70 14.35 -0.38 12.73
N ARG A 71 13.25 0.36 12.53
CA ARG A 71 11.93 0.00 13.05
C ARG A 71 10.91 -0.12 11.93
N GLU A 72 10.05 -1.12 12.05
CA GLU A 72 8.93 -1.34 11.14
C GLU A 72 7.95 -0.16 11.16
N ILE A 73 7.54 0.26 9.97
CA ILE A 73 6.53 1.28 9.74
C ILE A 73 5.17 0.60 9.67
N LEU A 74 4.26 0.99 10.56
CA LEU A 74 2.90 0.46 10.55
C LEU A 74 2.06 1.08 9.42
N PRO A 75 1.04 0.35 8.92
CA PRO A 75 0.11 0.91 7.95
C PRO A 75 -0.63 2.13 8.52
N ASN A 76 -0.81 3.16 7.69
CA ASN A 76 -1.45 4.44 8.04
C ASN A 76 -0.69 5.30 9.06
N GLN A 77 0.58 4.99 9.33
CA GLN A 77 1.41 5.80 10.20
C GLN A 77 2.03 6.97 9.43
N VAL A 78 2.09 8.14 10.08
CA VAL A 78 2.72 9.34 9.54
C VAL A 78 4.22 9.34 9.85
N LEU A 79 5.05 9.55 8.83
CA LEU A 79 6.51 9.61 8.98
C LEU A 79 7.00 11.07 9.01
N PRO A 80 7.80 11.46 10.02
CA PRO A 80 8.59 12.67 10.00
C PRO A 80 9.53 12.74 8.78
N ALA A 81 9.84 13.96 8.32
CA ALA A 81 10.86 14.18 7.29
C ALA A 81 12.27 13.87 7.83
N GLY A 82 13.21 13.58 6.92
CA GLY A 82 14.61 13.30 7.29
C GLY A 82 14.88 11.88 7.81
N LEU A 83 13.88 10.99 7.79
CA LEU A 83 14.07 9.58 8.11
C LEU A 83 14.65 8.81 6.92
N HIS A 84 15.53 7.86 7.22
CA HIS A 84 16.03 6.92 6.24
C HIS A 84 15.10 5.71 6.19
N ILE A 85 14.56 5.41 5.00
CA ILE A 85 13.55 4.37 4.79
C ILE A 85 14.14 3.25 3.93
N ARG A 86 13.90 2.00 4.30
CA ARG A 86 14.20 0.81 3.48
C ARG A 86 13.01 -0.13 3.40
N LEU A 87 13.08 -1.05 2.44
CA LEU A 87 12.20 -2.20 2.35
C LEU A 87 12.98 -3.46 2.72
N ASN A 88 12.50 -4.20 3.72
CA ASN A 88 13.02 -5.51 4.04
C ASN A 88 12.55 -6.50 2.97
N LEU A 89 13.45 -7.01 2.12
CA LEU A 89 13.08 -7.87 0.99
C LEU A 89 12.65 -9.29 1.41
N GLN A 90 12.98 -9.72 2.62
CA GLN A 90 12.57 -11.02 3.15
C GLN A 90 11.13 -10.98 3.65
N THR A 91 10.72 -9.92 4.34
CA THR A 91 9.39 -9.78 4.94
C THR A 91 8.43 -8.91 4.12
N GLY A 92 8.96 -8.09 3.22
CA GLY A 92 8.19 -7.07 2.49
C GLY A 92 7.82 -5.83 3.33
N GLN A 93 8.32 -5.72 4.55
CA GLN A 93 7.95 -4.62 5.45
C GLN A 93 8.84 -3.39 5.24
N LYS A 94 8.23 -2.21 5.35
CA LYS A 94 8.95 -0.94 5.32
C LYS A 94 9.51 -0.67 6.70
N GLU A 95 10.76 -0.24 6.76
CA GLU A 95 11.43 0.12 8.00
C GLU A 95 12.01 1.53 7.87
N ALA A 96 12.03 2.28 8.97
CA ALA A 96 12.66 3.60 9.05
C ALA A 96 13.63 3.69 10.23
N LYS A 97 14.65 4.54 10.06
CA LYS A 97 15.64 4.88 11.08
C LYS A 97 15.95 6.38 11.03
N LEU A 98 16.23 6.97 12.19
CA LEU A 98 16.80 8.31 12.35
C LEU A 98 18.33 8.26 12.12
N LEU A 99 18.83 9.16 11.29
CA LEU A 99 20.27 9.40 11.13
C LEU A 99 20.65 10.64 11.94
N ASP A 100 21.75 10.53 12.67
CA ASP A 100 22.44 11.66 13.28
C ASP A 100 23.34 12.29 12.19
N TYR A 101 23.27 13.60 11.99
CA TYR A 101 23.96 14.32 10.91
C TYR A 101 24.80 15.48 11.45
#